data_AF-A0A948WNZ1-F1
#
_entry.id   AF-A0A948WNZ1-F1
#
_cell.length_a   1.000
_cell.length_b   1.000
_cell.length_c   1.000
_cell.angle_alpha   90.00
_cell.angle_beta   90.00
_cell.angle_gamma   90.00
#
_symmetry.space_group_name_H-M   'P 1'
#
loop_
_entity.id
_entity.type
_entity.pdbx_description
1 polymer ?
#
loop_
_entity_poly.entity_id
_entity_poly.type
_entity_poly.pdbx_seq_one_letter_code
_entity_poly.pdbx_strand_id
1 'polypeptide(L)'
;MIVALVCLGGGVAIGTIVERNKYEAGKPAYDAIFSAGYASGQGEGTYQGQKAGRKEGRRVGRKVGFQKGKTAGQKAGEIQGTADGASAALGGLTGWDPQSNYIVNVQDGPSAQVPFAISRRTEMVRGSSYSLCNNNPQQVCVRNKR
;
A
#
# COMPACT_ATOMS: atom_id res chain seq x y z
N MET A 1 -14.53 -101.42 17.29
CA MET A 1 -13.42 -100.73 16.59
C MET A 1 -13.76 -99.25 16.47
N ILE A 2 -13.05 -98.41 17.23
CA ILE A 2 -12.46 -97.08 16.91
C ILE A 2 -13.00 -96.41 15.62
N VAL A 3 -13.44 -95.14 15.56
CA VAL A 3 -12.88 -93.89 16.11
C VAL A 3 -14.01 -92.85 16.26
N ALA A 4 -14.11 -92.24 17.42
CA ALA A 4 -14.75 -90.94 17.60
C ALA A 4 -13.70 -89.85 17.32
N LEU A 5 -14.02 -88.87 16.46
CA LEU A 5 -13.38 -87.57 16.54
C LEU A 5 -14.41 -86.47 16.26
N VAL A 6 -14.91 -85.92 17.35
CA VAL A 6 -15.71 -84.71 17.40
C VAL A 6 -14.79 -83.54 17.06
N CYS A 7 -15.04 -82.84 15.95
CA CYS A 7 -14.45 -81.51 15.70
C CYS A 7 -15.51 -80.44 15.96
N LEU A 8 -15.51 -79.96 17.21
CA LEU A 8 -16.25 -78.81 17.69
C LEU A 8 -15.87 -77.54 16.91
N GLY A 9 -16.86 -76.67 16.71
CA GLY A 9 -16.73 -75.39 16.02
C GLY A 9 -15.61 -74.51 16.60
N GLY A 10 -14.68 -74.12 15.73
CA GLY A 10 -13.57 -73.21 16.08
C GLY A 10 -12.96 -72.45 14.90
N GLY A 11 -13.62 -72.40 13.74
CA GLY A 11 -13.00 -71.85 12.52
C GLY A 11 -13.17 -70.34 12.29
N VAL A 12 -14.28 -69.74 12.75
CA VAL A 12 -14.66 -68.36 12.31
C VAL A 12 -14.21 -67.27 13.30
N ALA A 13 -14.00 -67.60 14.58
CA ALA A 13 -13.60 -66.62 15.60
C ALA A 13 -12.09 -66.34 15.64
N ILE A 14 -11.25 -67.29 15.23
CA ILE A 14 -9.78 -67.18 15.38
C ILE A 14 -9.18 -66.30 14.26
N GLY A 15 -9.75 -66.34 13.05
CA GLY A 15 -9.30 -65.51 11.94
C GLY A 15 -9.46 -64.01 12.18
N THR A 16 -10.51 -63.58 12.88
CA THR A 16 -10.78 -62.15 13.13
C THR A 16 -9.97 -61.56 14.28
N ILE A 17 -9.60 -62.37 15.27
CA ILE A 17 -8.76 -61.95 16.41
C ILE A 17 -7.29 -61.86 15.99
N VAL A 18 -6.79 -62.84 15.23
CA VAL A 18 -5.39 -62.86 14.77
C VAL A 18 -5.09 -61.68 13.83
N GLU A 19 -6.01 -61.30 12.96
CA GLU A 19 -5.83 -60.11 12.10
C GLU A 19 -5.88 -58.80 12.90
N ARG A 20 -6.75 -58.68 13.90
CA ARG A 20 -6.84 -57.47 14.75
C ARG A 20 -5.57 -57.27 15.58
N ASN A 21 -5.01 -58.35 16.13
CA ASN A 21 -3.80 -58.31 16.95
C ASN A 21 -2.54 -57.86 16.18
N LYS A 22 -2.55 -57.90 14.84
CA LYS A 22 -1.44 -57.39 14.01
C LYS A 22 -1.38 -55.87 13.98
N TYR A 23 -2.51 -55.20 14.19
CA TYR A 23 -2.66 -53.74 14.10
C TYR A 23 -2.89 -53.08 15.47
N GLU A 24 -2.59 -53.78 16.57
CA GLU A 24 -2.52 -53.16 17.89
C GLU A 24 -1.34 -52.18 17.97
N ALA A 25 -1.46 -51.15 18.79
CA ALA A 25 -0.41 -50.14 18.96
C ALA A 25 0.92 -50.78 19.39
N GLY A 26 2.02 -50.40 18.72
CA GLY A 26 3.35 -50.97 18.94
C GLY A 26 3.61 -52.29 18.19
N LYS A 27 2.69 -52.74 17.34
CA LYS A 27 2.95 -53.82 16.38
C LYS A 27 3.49 -53.24 15.06
N PRO A 28 4.37 -53.98 14.36
CA PRO A 28 4.97 -53.49 13.11
C PRO A 28 3.96 -53.04 12.05
N ALA A 29 2.81 -53.71 11.94
CA ALA A 29 1.80 -53.34 10.95
C ALA A 29 1.02 -52.07 11.34
N TYR A 30 0.81 -51.82 12.64
CA TYR A 30 0.26 -50.55 13.13
C TYR A 30 1.25 -49.41 12.89
N ASP A 31 2.52 -49.60 13.24
CA ASP A 31 3.55 -48.57 13.08
C ASP A 31 3.75 -48.20 11.61
N ALA A 32 3.66 -49.19 10.70
CA ALA A 32 3.73 -48.96 9.26
C ALA A 32 2.58 -48.08 8.74
N ILE A 33 1.32 -48.37 9.10
CA ILE A 33 0.19 -47.55 8.66
C ILE A 33 0.17 -46.17 9.33
N PHE A 34 0.55 -46.11 10.61
CA PHE A 34 0.61 -44.87 11.37
C PHE A 34 1.70 -43.94 10.83
N SER A 35 2.92 -44.45 10.63
CA SER A 35 4.03 -43.70 10.05
C SER A 35 3.74 -43.24 8.62
N ALA A 36 3.12 -44.07 7.79
CA ALA A 36 2.70 -43.69 6.44
C ALA A 36 1.65 -42.58 6.48
N GLY A 37 0.63 -42.72 7.33
CA GLY A 37 -0.40 -41.70 7.52
C GLY A 37 0.16 -40.39 8.06
N TYR A 38 1.05 -40.47 9.05
CA TYR A 38 1.73 -39.32 9.65
C TYR A 38 2.63 -38.60 8.64
N ALA A 39 3.47 -39.34 7.90
CA ALA A 39 4.35 -38.77 6.89
C ALA A 39 3.56 -38.11 5.75
N SER A 40 2.49 -38.74 5.29
CA SER A 40 1.60 -38.19 4.26
C SER A 40 0.88 -36.93 4.75
N GLY A 41 0.29 -36.98 5.95
CA GLY A 41 -0.39 -35.83 6.55
C GLY A 41 0.55 -34.66 6.83
N GLN A 42 1.77 -34.94 7.32
CA GLN A 42 2.79 -33.92 7.56
C GLN A 42 3.28 -33.31 6.25
N GLY A 43 3.55 -34.14 5.23
CA GLY A 43 3.99 -33.68 3.91
C GLY A 43 2.96 -32.79 3.23
N GLU A 44 1.71 -33.25 3.17
CA GLU A 44 0.61 -32.50 2.55
C GLU A 44 0.29 -31.23 3.34
N GLY A 45 0.19 -31.32 4.67
CA GLY A 45 -0.07 -30.17 5.53
C GLY A 45 1.01 -29.09 5.40
N THR A 46 2.28 -29.50 5.35
CA THR A 46 3.40 -28.57 5.16
C THR A 46 3.38 -27.94 3.78
N TYR A 47 3.19 -28.74 2.72
CA TYR A 47 3.15 -28.24 1.34
C TYR A 47 2.01 -27.25 1.13
N GLN A 48 0.79 -27.59 1.56
CA GLN A 48 -0.38 -26.71 1.42
C GLN A 48 -0.25 -25.46 2.28
N GLY A 49 0.21 -25.60 3.53
CA GLY A 49 0.44 -24.48 4.43
C GLY A 49 1.44 -23.46 3.85
N GLN A 50 2.59 -23.93 3.35
CA GLN A 50 3.59 -23.07 2.72
C GLN A 50 3.07 -22.42 1.44
N LYS A 51 2.39 -23.18 0.58
CA LYS A 51 1.84 -22.68 -0.68
C LYS A 51 0.79 -21.59 -0.44
N ALA A 52 -0.14 -21.84 0.49
CA ALA A 52 -1.18 -20.89 0.86
C ALA A 52 -0.58 -19.64 1.52
N GLY A 53 0.31 -19.82 2.49
CA GLY A 53 1.00 -18.72 3.18
C GLY A 53 1.79 -17.83 2.23
N ARG A 54 2.54 -18.40 1.28
CA ARG A 54 3.29 -17.64 0.27
C ARG A 54 2.39 -16.88 -0.69
N LYS A 55 1.31 -17.52 -1.17
CA LYS A 55 0.34 -16.89 -2.09
C LYS A 55 -0.34 -15.70 -1.40
N GLU A 56 -0.79 -15.89 -0.17
CA GLU A 56 -1.51 -14.88 0.59
C GLU A 56 -0.59 -13.74 1.02
N GLY A 57 0.60 -14.04 1.55
CA GLY A 57 1.60 -13.04 1.91
C GLY A 57 2.00 -12.15 0.73
N ARG A 58 2.18 -12.74 -0.46
CA ARG A 58 2.47 -11.97 -1.69
C ARG A 58 1.30 -11.07 -2.09
N ARG A 59 0.07 -11.58 -2.05
CA ARG A 59 -1.15 -10.84 -2.42
C ARG A 59 -1.37 -9.64 -1.51
N VAL A 60 -1.32 -9.87 -0.19
CA VAL A 60 -1.52 -8.83 0.82
C VAL A 60 -0.37 -7.83 0.79
N GLY A 61 0.88 -8.30 0.76
CA GLY A 61 2.06 -7.43 0.70
C GLY A 61 2.04 -6.50 -0.52
N ARG A 62 1.70 -7.03 -1.70
CA ARG A 62 1.55 -6.22 -2.92
C ARG A 62 0.40 -5.22 -2.80
N LYS A 63 -0.78 -5.62 -2.33
CA LYS A 63 -1.95 -4.74 -2.20
C LYS A 63 -1.66 -3.59 -1.24
N VAL A 64 -1.13 -3.90 -0.06
CA VAL A 64 -0.82 -2.90 0.97
C VAL A 64 0.33 -2.00 0.52
N GLY A 65 1.41 -2.56 -0.02
CA GLY A 65 2.55 -1.80 -0.52
C GLY A 65 2.15 -0.83 -1.64
N PHE A 66 1.36 -1.31 -2.61
CA PHE A 66 0.86 -0.47 -3.70
C PHE A 66 -0.06 0.65 -3.20
N GLN A 67 -1.02 0.34 -2.32
CA GLN A 67 -1.95 1.34 -1.80
C GLN A 67 -1.21 2.42 -1.00
N LYS A 68 -0.30 2.03 -0.10
CA LYS A 68 0.51 2.97 0.68
C LYS A 68 1.39 3.82 -0.21
N GLY A 69 2.10 3.19 -1.16
CA GLY A 69 2.97 3.89 -2.11
C GLY A 69 2.21 4.88 -2.97
N LYS A 70 1.04 4.49 -3.50
CA LYS A 70 0.17 5.37 -4.28
C LYS A 70 -0.29 6.58 -3.46
N THR A 71 -0.86 6.35 -2.27
CA THR A 71 -1.36 7.46 -1.43
C THR A 71 -0.23 8.40 -0.99
N ALA A 72 0.91 7.85 -0.57
CA ALA A 72 2.06 8.66 -0.16
C ALA A 72 2.64 9.45 -1.34
N GLY A 73 2.83 8.80 -2.50
CA GLY A 73 3.34 9.44 -3.71
C GLY A 73 2.41 10.53 -4.24
N GLN A 74 1.10 10.29 -4.25
CA GLN A 74 0.12 11.29 -4.65
C GLN A 74 0.14 12.51 -3.73
N LYS A 75 0.09 12.29 -2.41
CA LYS A 75 0.11 13.39 -1.44
C LYS A 75 1.41 14.20 -1.52
N ALA A 76 2.56 13.52 -1.63
CA ALA A 76 3.85 14.19 -1.77
C ALA A 76 3.94 14.99 -3.08
N GLY A 77 3.51 14.39 -4.20
CA GLY A 77 3.49 15.05 -5.50
C GLY A 77 2.56 16.25 -5.55
N GLU A 78 1.38 16.16 -4.92
CA GLU A 78 0.43 17.28 -4.83
C GLU A 78 1.01 18.44 -4.02
N ILE A 79 1.52 18.19 -2.81
CA ILE A 79 2.12 19.22 -1.97
C ILE A 79 3.29 19.91 -2.68
N GLN A 80 4.20 19.11 -3.25
CA GLN A 80 5.37 19.63 -3.95
C GLN A 80 4.96 20.41 -5.21
N GLY A 81 4.08 19.85 -6.03
CA GLY A 81 3.61 20.49 -7.25
C GLY A 81 2.85 21.79 -6.99
N THR A 82 2.02 21.84 -5.95
CA THR A 82 1.33 23.07 -5.53
C THR A 82 2.33 24.12 -5.04
N ALA A 83 3.32 23.75 -4.23
CA ALA A 83 4.34 24.67 -3.75
C ALA A 83 5.20 25.22 -4.89
N ASP A 84 5.65 24.35 -5.80
CA ASP A 84 6.48 24.72 -6.95
C ASP A 84 5.71 25.61 -7.93
N GLY A 85 4.45 25.25 -8.22
CA GLY A 85 3.56 26.05 -9.07
C GLY A 85 3.27 27.43 -8.47
N ALA A 86 3.00 27.50 -7.16
CA ALA A 86 2.79 28.77 -6.46
C ALA A 86 4.06 29.63 -6.48
N SER A 87 5.22 29.04 -6.20
CA SER A 87 6.50 29.76 -6.25
C SER A 87 6.79 30.31 -7.65
N ALA A 88 6.53 29.52 -8.68
CA ALA A 88 6.68 29.92 -10.07
C ALA A 88 5.73 31.08 -10.45
N ALA A 89 4.45 30.97 -10.10
CA ALA A 89 3.44 31.98 -10.41
C ALA A 89 3.66 33.29 -9.63
N LEU A 90 4.12 33.20 -8.39
CA LEU A 90 4.41 34.38 -7.55
C LEU A 90 5.78 35.00 -7.82
N GLY A 91 6.57 34.43 -8.75
CA GLY A 91 7.91 34.92 -9.11
C GLY A 91 8.88 34.95 -7.93
N GLY A 92 8.73 34.02 -6.98
CA GLY A 92 9.54 33.97 -5.75
C GLY A 92 9.22 35.05 -4.72
N LEU A 93 8.19 35.88 -4.93
CA LEU A 93 7.75 36.88 -3.96
C LEU A 93 7.03 36.19 -2.79
N THR A 94 7.56 36.36 -1.57
CA THR A 94 7.03 35.78 -0.33
C THR A 94 6.54 36.87 0.64
N GLY A 95 5.84 36.50 1.72
CA GLY A 95 5.37 37.45 2.72
C GLY A 95 4.19 38.32 2.23
N TRP A 96 3.19 37.68 1.65
CA TRP A 96 1.93 38.35 1.30
C TRP A 96 1.05 38.46 2.55
N ASP A 97 0.68 39.67 2.91
CA ASP A 97 -0.34 39.90 3.94
C ASP A 97 -1.74 39.64 3.35
N PRO A 98 -2.52 38.68 3.88
CA PRO A 98 -3.87 38.40 3.40
C PRO A 98 -4.87 39.54 3.61
N GLN A 99 -4.55 40.54 4.44
CA GLN A 99 -5.42 41.69 4.69
C GLN A 99 -5.09 42.91 3.81
N SER A 100 -3.98 42.87 3.08
CA SER A 100 -3.55 43.98 2.21
C SER A 100 -3.93 43.77 0.75
N ASN A 101 -4.16 44.88 0.05
CA ASN A 101 -4.37 44.87 -1.39
C ASN A 101 -3.06 45.17 -2.12
N TYR A 102 -2.82 44.51 -3.24
CA TYR A 102 -1.58 44.67 -4.00
C TYR A 102 -1.88 44.98 -5.46
N ILE A 103 -1.06 45.85 -6.05
CA ILE A 103 -0.95 46.00 -7.50
C ILE A 103 0.25 45.19 -7.95
N VAL A 104 0.04 44.29 -8.90
CA VAL A 104 1.08 43.38 -9.39
C VAL A 104 1.39 43.62 -10.86
N ASN A 105 2.67 43.47 -11.18
CA ASN A 105 3.13 43.41 -12.56
C ASN A 105 3.37 41.95 -12.91
N VAL A 106 2.84 41.53 -14.07
CA VAL A 106 3.04 40.19 -14.60
C VAL A 106 4.03 40.21 -15.75
N GLN A 107 4.74 39.11 -15.93
CA GLN A 107 5.63 38.83 -17.04
C GLN A 107 5.39 37.40 -17.54
N ASP A 108 6.05 37.03 -18.62
CA ASP A 108 6.04 35.66 -19.11
C ASP A 108 6.55 34.71 -18.03
N GLY A 109 5.77 33.67 -17.77
CA GLY A 109 6.09 32.67 -16.78
C GLY A 109 7.08 31.62 -17.31
N PRO A 110 7.58 30.75 -16.43
CA PRO A 110 8.68 29.84 -16.75
C PRO A 110 8.28 28.66 -17.66
N SER A 111 6.99 28.39 -17.85
CA SER A 111 6.52 27.26 -18.64
C SER A 111 5.12 27.47 -19.21
N ALA A 112 4.69 26.61 -20.13
CA ALA A 112 3.32 26.65 -20.65
C ALA A 112 2.25 26.36 -19.57
N GLN A 113 2.61 25.61 -18.53
CA GLN A 113 1.72 25.31 -17.39
C GLN A 113 1.60 26.48 -16.43
N VAL A 114 2.61 27.34 -16.35
CA VAL A 114 2.61 28.59 -15.58
C VAL A 114 2.96 29.73 -16.54
N PRO A 115 2.01 30.17 -17.39
CA PRO A 115 2.29 31.07 -18.51
C PRO A 115 2.57 32.51 -18.07
N PHE A 116 2.19 32.89 -16.85
CA PHE A 116 2.44 34.21 -16.28
C PHE A 116 3.06 34.07 -14.89
N ALA A 117 4.00 34.95 -14.58
CA ALA A 117 4.59 35.08 -13.26
C ALA A 117 4.55 36.54 -12.80
N ILE A 118 4.36 36.76 -11.50
CA ILE A 118 4.44 38.10 -10.92
C ILE A 118 5.91 38.52 -10.85
N SER A 119 6.26 39.63 -11.49
CA SER A 119 7.62 40.20 -11.49
C SER A 119 7.82 41.25 -10.40
N ARG A 120 6.76 41.97 -10.03
CA ARG A 120 6.76 43.02 -9.01
C ARG A 120 5.42 43.09 -8.31
N ARG A 121 5.45 43.55 -7.06
CA ARG A 121 4.26 43.92 -6.29
C ARG A 121 4.44 45.29 -5.65
N THR A 122 3.32 45.99 -5.50
CA THR A 122 3.20 47.24 -4.76
C THR A 122 2.02 47.11 -3.81
N GLU A 123 2.27 47.17 -2.51
CA GLU A 123 1.22 47.17 -1.50
C GLU A 123 0.45 48.50 -1.52
N MET A 124 -0.87 48.41 -1.47
CA MET A 124 -1.74 49.57 -1.49
C MET A 124 -1.96 50.10 -0.07
N VAL A 125 -1.42 51.28 0.20
CA VAL A 125 -1.71 52.07 1.40
C VAL A 125 -2.92 53.00 1.20
N ARG A 126 -3.66 53.19 2.29
CA ARG A 126 -4.79 54.11 2.37
C ARG A 126 -4.33 55.57 2.21
N GLY A 127 -5.13 56.38 1.53
CA GLY A 127 -4.81 57.81 1.33
C GLY A 127 -3.89 58.07 0.13
N SER A 128 -3.49 57.04 -0.60
CA SER A 128 -2.68 57.18 -1.82
C SER A 128 -3.46 56.82 -3.07
N SER A 129 -3.15 57.52 -4.16
CA SER A 129 -3.60 57.19 -5.51
C SER A 129 -2.47 56.51 -6.28
N TYR A 130 -2.83 55.50 -7.08
CA TYR A 130 -1.90 54.71 -7.88
C TYR A 130 -2.18 54.97 -9.36
N SER A 131 -1.13 55.18 -10.14
CA SER A 131 -1.23 55.32 -11.59
C SER A 131 0.00 54.72 -12.26
N LEU A 132 -0.10 54.38 -13.54
CA LEU A 132 1.08 54.05 -14.32
C LEU A 132 1.99 55.29 -14.43
N CYS A 133 3.30 55.09 -14.35
CA CYS A 133 4.26 56.17 -14.45
C CYS A 133 4.34 56.68 -15.90
N ASN A 134 4.31 58.00 -16.10
CA ASN A 134 4.33 58.60 -17.45
C ASN A 134 5.63 58.27 -18.23
N ASN A 135 6.74 58.12 -17.53
CA ASN A 135 8.05 57.79 -18.10
C ASN A 135 8.28 56.27 -18.26
N ASN A 136 7.51 55.44 -17.56
CA ASN A 136 7.57 53.99 -17.66
C ASN A 136 6.18 53.39 -17.38
N PRO A 137 5.39 53.09 -18.43
CA PRO A 137 4.04 52.57 -18.25
C PRO A 137 4.01 51.14 -17.66
N GLN A 138 5.15 50.47 -17.54
CA GLN A 138 5.26 49.20 -16.83
C GLN A 138 5.52 49.38 -15.33
N GLN A 139 5.59 50.60 -14.81
CA GLN A 139 5.81 50.86 -13.39
C GLN A 139 4.60 51.55 -12.76
N VAL A 140 4.30 51.18 -11.52
CA VAL A 140 3.26 51.83 -10.70
C VAL A 140 3.89 52.97 -9.91
N CYS A 141 3.34 54.17 -10.08
CA CYS A 141 3.68 55.37 -9.34
C CYS A 141 2.62 55.66 -8.26
N VAL A 142 3.07 55.99 -7.06
CA VAL A 142 2.20 56.30 -5.91
C VAL A 142 2.22 57.82 -5.66
N ARG A 143 1.04 58.42 -5.50
CA ARG A 143 0.88 59.81 -5.08
C ARG A 143 0.02 59.85 -3.83
N ASN A 144 0.53 60.43 -2.75
CA ASN A 144 -0.25 60.63 -1.54
C ASN A 144 -1.24 61.77 -1.75
N LYS A 145 -2.50 61.56 -1.39
CA LYS A 145 -3.46 62.65 -1.32
C LYS A 145 -3.04 63.53 -0.13
N ARG A 146 -2.64 64.76 -0.43
CA ARG A 146 -2.38 65.80 0.57
C ARG A 146 -3.66 66.12 1.32
#